data_AF-G7GUR5-F1
#
_entry.id   AF-G7GUR5-F1
#
_cell.length_a   1.000
_cell.length_b   1.000
_cell.length_c   1.000
_cell.angle_alpha   90.00
_cell.angle_beta   90.00
_cell.angle_gamma   90.00
#
_symmetry.space_group_name_H-M   'P 1'
#
loop_
_entity.id
_entity.type
_entity.pdbx_description
1 polymer ?
#
loop_
_entity_poly.entity_id
_entity_poly.type
_entity_poly.pdbx_seq_one_letter_code
_entity_poly.pdbx_strand_id
1 'polypeptide(L)'
;MATFVLDGKASAELPRRPIAVSLTVAGPAGGARLLAEGRGGRQVRVVQHTGSLLILPRVDEETTVSAVPDGRDRFGQGTVLHVTLGPDDPSDLGADVIQLTPRDVSGLSFIELATLVPVDAGTVGVTTKLAVPDAPLPPVAAHARVACRGVLHRDQVDEADRVRVGCVVDTSVSMAPLFASGTVAAAGDIVAGLAAVLSGGEDVELAAPGPSGADRAAYSASELGDHLRQSPVAGFGYAVDLNPAVGPHDRVVGGVAVGPSLTVVITDGRGVVEFAEGVVALVLSHSASVSSGPGFAGAVCPLPPPGVGGRDFLAGQPQLVSRVVADLLAASGRAGAGLAGAAR
;
A
#
# COMPACT_ATOMS: atom_id res chain seq x y z
N MET A 1 3.26 -28.42 -28.04
CA MET A 1 2.42 -27.97 -26.93
C MET A 1 3.16 -28.26 -25.63
N ALA A 2 3.85 -27.26 -25.11
CA ALA A 2 4.40 -27.30 -23.77
C ALA A 2 3.48 -26.50 -22.83
N THR A 3 3.09 -27.12 -21.71
CA THR A 3 2.48 -26.39 -20.60
C THR A 3 3.57 -26.12 -19.58
N PHE A 4 3.92 -24.85 -19.42
CA PHE A 4 4.90 -24.43 -18.43
C PHE A 4 4.18 -24.13 -17.12
N VAL A 5 4.46 -24.92 -16.09
CA VAL A 5 3.97 -24.62 -14.74
C VAL A 5 4.99 -23.71 -14.07
N LEU A 6 4.63 -22.46 -13.84
CA LEU A 6 5.48 -21.52 -13.12
C LEU A 6 5.20 -21.58 -11.63
N ASP A 7 6.24 -21.91 -10.86
CA ASP A 7 6.26 -21.86 -9.41
C ASP A 7 7.37 -20.90 -8.95
N GLY A 8 7.17 -20.29 -7.79
CA GLY A 8 8.21 -19.50 -7.16
C GLY A 8 8.48 -18.16 -7.86
N LYS A 9 9.71 -18.03 -8.38
CA LYS A 9 10.19 -16.92 -9.23
C LYS A 9 10.49 -17.40 -10.66
N ALA A 10 9.92 -18.52 -11.07
CA ALA A 10 10.17 -19.09 -12.39
C ALA A 10 9.71 -18.13 -13.51
N SER A 11 10.42 -18.20 -14.62
CA SER A 11 10.13 -17.44 -15.83
C SER A 11 10.02 -18.41 -17.01
N ALA A 12 9.12 -18.10 -17.94
CA ALA A 12 8.99 -18.78 -19.23
C ALA A 12 8.69 -17.75 -20.32
N GLU A 13 8.94 -18.11 -21.57
CA GLU A 13 8.73 -17.23 -22.72
C GLU A 13 7.49 -17.65 -23.50
N LEU A 14 6.74 -16.65 -23.98
CA LEU A 14 5.65 -16.80 -24.93
C LEU A 14 5.98 -16.04 -26.22
N PRO A 15 5.46 -16.48 -27.37
CA PRO A 15 5.59 -15.71 -28.60
C PRO A 15 4.89 -14.35 -28.45
N ARG A 16 5.48 -13.30 -29.03
CA ARG A 16 4.97 -11.93 -29.02
C ARG A 16 3.76 -11.75 -29.95
N ARG A 17 2.65 -12.37 -29.57
CA ARG A 17 1.31 -12.31 -30.17
C ARG A 17 0.33 -11.77 -29.12
N PRO A 18 -0.95 -11.49 -29.47
CA PRO A 18 -1.96 -11.24 -28.46
C PRO A 18 -1.98 -12.36 -27.41
N ILE A 19 -1.94 -11.99 -26.12
CA ILE A 19 -1.89 -12.94 -25.00
C ILE A 19 -3.23 -12.92 -24.28
N ALA A 20 -3.92 -14.05 -24.24
CA ALA A 20 -5.07 -14.27 -23.39
C ALA A 20 -4.62 -14.66 -21.98
N VAL A 21 -5.15 -13.97 -20.97
CA VAL A 21 -5.02 -14.32 -19.56
C VAL A 21 -6.39 -14.76 -19.06
N SER A 22 -6.47 -16.02 -18.64
CA SER A 22 -7.68 -16.64 -18.12
C SER A 22 -7.53 -16.93 -16.63
N LEU A 23 -8.58 -16.62 -15.88
CA LEU A 23 -8.66 -16.84 -14.44
C LEU A 23 -9.81 -17.80 -14.13
N THR A 24 -9.54 -18.80 -13.30
CA THR A 24 -10.57 -19.66 -12.69
C THR A 24 -10.45 -19.55 -11.18
N VAL A 25 -11.58 -19.37 -10.50
CA VAL A 25 -11.64 -19.23 -9.04
C VAL A 25 -12.22 -20.51 -8.45
N ALA A 26 -11.51 -21.11 -7.50
CA ALA A 26 -12.02 -22.19 -6.67
C ALA A 26 -12.25 -21.65 -5.25
N GLY A 27 -13.37 -22.02 -4.60
CA GLY A 27 -13.68 -21.56 -3.24
C GLY A 27 -15.14 -21.12 -3.08
N PRO A 28 -15.48 -20.50 -1.93
CA PRO A 28 -16.85 -20.04 -1.65
C PRO A 28 -17.31 -18.99 -2.67
N ALA A 29 -18.62 -18.88 -2.86
CA ALA A 29 -19.24 -18.00 -3.84
C ALA A 29 -18.63 -16.60 -3.80
N GLY A 30 -17.97 -16.18 -4.88
CA GLY A 30 -17.22 -14.94 -5.01
C GLY A 30 -16.45 -14.96 -6.33
N GLY A 31 -16.50 -13.85 -7.07
CA GLY A 31 -15.75 -13.72 -8.32
C GLY A 31 -14.38 -13.11 -8.09
N ALA A 32 -13.53 -13.17 -9.11
CA ALA A 32 -12.29 -12.44 -9.17
C ALA A 32 -12.21 -11.75 -10.54
N ARG A 33 -11.67 -10.54 -10.56
CA ARG A 33 -11.46 -9.75 -11.77
C ARG A 33 -9.97 -9.58 -12.02
N LEU A 34 -9.56 -9.88 -13.24
CA LEU A 34 -8.22 -9.62 -13.74
C LEU A 34 -8.04 -8.13 -14.06
N LEU A 35 -6.85 -7.63 -13.77
CA LEU A 35 -6.37 -6.30 -14.12
C LEU A 35 -4.99 -6.43 -14.75
N ALA A 36 -4.65 -5.50 -15.64
CA ALA A 36 -3.29 -5.38 -16.14
C ALA A 36 -2.86 -3.92 -16.17
N GLU A 37 -1.67 -3.66 -15.67
CA GLU A 37 -1.08 -2.33 -15.55
C GLU A 37 0.37 -2.36 -16.01
N GLY A 38 0.81 -1.28 -16.65
CA GLY A 38 2.22 -1.06 -16.97
C GLY A 38 2.99 -0.60 -15.74
N ARG A 39 4.31 -0.45 -15.89
CA ARG A 39 5.19 0.09 -14.84
C ARG A 39 4.63 1.39 -14.25
N GLY A 40 4.66 1.49 -12.91
CA GLY A 40 4.16 2.66 -12.18
C GLY A 40 2.63 2.83 -12.19
N GLY A 41 1.87 1.86 -12.70
CA GLY A 41 0.39 1.90 -12.71
C GLY A 41 -0.17 2.55 -13.96
N ARG A 42 0.67 2.67 -14.98
CA ARG A 42 0.29 3.21 -16.27
C ARG A 42 -0.75 2.30 -16.90
N GLN A 43 -1.81 2.87 -17.45
CA GLN A 43 -2.78 2.07 -18.20
C GLN A 43 -2.13 1.47 -19.43
N VAL A 44 -2.21 0.15 -19.53
CA VAL A 44 -1.80 -0.61 -20.72
C VAL A 44 -3.02 -0.94 -21.57
N ARG A 45 -2.79 -1.25 -22.85
CA ARG A 45 -3.87 -1.64 -23.74
C ARG A 45 -4.36 -3.04 -23.38
N VAL A 46 -5.59 -3.12 -22.91
CA VAL A 46 -6.27 -4.37 -22.54
C VAL A 46 -7.60 -4.46 -23.29
N VAL A 47 -7.97 -5.66 -23.73
CA VAL A 47 -9.34 -5.98 -24.14
C VAL A 47 -9.93 -6.88 -23.06
N GLN A 48 -10.79 -6.30 -22.22
CA GLN A 48 -11.48 -7.04 -21.16
C GLN A 48 -12.73 -7.71 -21.76
N HIS A 49 -12.74 -9.05 -21.82
CA HIS A 49 -13.91 -9.80 -22.28
C HIS A 49 -14.89 -10.09 -21.15
N THR A 50 -14.37 -10.59 -20.03
CA THR A 50 -15.12 -10.83 -18.79
C THR A 50 -14.24 -10.48 -17.60
N GLY A 51 -14.75 -10.49 -16.37
CA GLY A 51 -13.91 -10.30 -15.19
C GLY A 51 -12.74 -11.29 -15.14
N SER A 52 -12.95 -12.53 -15.61
CA SER A 52 -11.98 -13.61 -15.56
C SER A 52 -11.19 -13.83 -16.86
N LEU A 53 -11.39 -13.00 -17.90
CA LEU A 53 -10.68 -13.10 -19.17
C LEU A 53 -10.25 -11.71 -19.65
N LEU A 54 -8.94 -11.50 -19.69
CA LEU A 54 -8.31 -10.31 -20.25
C LEU A 54 -7.43 -10.71 -21.45
N ILE A 55 -7.41 -9.89 -22.49
CA ILE A 55 -6.50 -10.06 -23.62
C ILE A 55 -5.56 -8.87 -23.65
N LEU A 56 -4.26 -9.14 -23.72
CA LEU A 56 -3.19 -8.18 -23.96
C LEU A 56 -2.87 -8.21 -25.45
N PRO A 57 -3.36 -7.27 -26.28
CA PRO A 57 -3.16 -7.33 -27.73
C PRO A 57 -1.69 -7.23 -28.12
N ARG A 58 -0.90 -6.50 -27.31
CA ARG A 58 0.55 -6.39 -27.39
C ARG A 58 1.13 -6.10 -26.01
N VAL A 59 2.31 -6.66 -25.74
CA VAL A 59 3.14 -6.36 -24.56
C VAL A 59 4.36 -5.61 -25.06
N ASP A 60 4.27 -4.28 -25.10
CA ASP A 60 5.35 -3.40 -25.59
C ASP A 60 6.20 -2.81 -24.47
N GLU A 61 5.76 -2.98 -23.23
CA GLU A 61 6.42 -2.57 -22.00
C GLU A 61 6.20 -3.61 -20.90
N GLU A 62 6.91 -3.46 -19.79
CA GLU A 62 6.66 -4.25 -18.59
C GLU A 62 5.23 -4.07 -18.11
N THR A 63 4.48 -5.17 -18.09
CA THR A 63 3.06 -5.24 -17.75
C THR A 63 2.85 -6.24 -16.62
N THR A 64 2.28 -5.78 -15.51
CA THR A 64 1.89 -6.63 -14.38
C THR A 64 0.43 -7.03 -14.51
N VAL A 65 0.17 -8.33 -14.38
CA VAL A 65 -1.17 -8.92 -14.35
C VAL A 65 -1.51 -9.26 -12.92
N SER A 66 -2.69 -8.81 -12.48
CA SER A 66 -3.14 -8.90 -11.10
C SER A 66 -4.60 -9.34 -11.02
N ALA A 67 -5.04 -9.74 -9.83
CA ALA A 67 -6.43 -10.07 -9.56
C ALA A 67 -6.97 -9.33 -8.32
N VAL A 68 -8.23 -8.91 -8.41
CA VAL A 68 -9.01 -8.33 -7.31
C VAL A 68 -10.30 -9.12 -7.08
N PRO A 69 -10.87 -9.11 -5.88
CA PRO A 69 -12.19 -9.67 -5.63
C PRO A 69 -13.25 -8.92 -6.46
N ASP A 70 -14.19 -9.66 -7.06
CA ASP A 70 -15.29 -9.06 -7.81
C ASP A 70 -16.45 -8.69 -6.88
N GLY A 71 -16.79 -7.39 -6.86
CA GLY A 71 -17.88 -6.85 -6.04
C GLY A 71 -17.65 -6.91 -4.52
N ARG A 72 -16.42 -7.09 -4.06
CA ARG A 72 -16.05 -7.17 -2.63
C ARG A 72 -14.73 -6.49 -2.34
N ASP A 73 -14.52 -6.11 -1.08
CA ASP A 73 -13.26 -5.51 -0.63
C ASP A 73 -12.13 -6.55 -0.49
N ARG A 74 -12.47 -7.82 -0.24
CA ARG A 74 -11.52 -8.92 0.02
C ARG A 74 -11.99 -10.25 -0.54
N PHE A 75 -11.04 -11.11 -0.89
CA PHE A 75 -11.29 -12.50 -1.23
C PHE A 75 -11.79 -13.25 0.01
N GLY A 76 -12.79 -14.10 -0.19
CA GLY A 76 -13.31 -14.94 0.89
C GLY A 76 -12.25 -15.93 1.39
N GLN A 77 -12.42 -16.44 2.61
CA GLN A 77 -11.59 -17.51 3.13
C GLN A 77 -11.72 -18.78 2.27
N GLY A 78 -10.59 -19.45 1.98
CA GLY A 78 -10.51 -20.60 1.09
C GLY A 78 -10.57 -20.28 -0.41
N THR A 79 -10.32 -19.02 -0.82
CA THR A 79 -10.33 -18.65 -2.25
C THR A 79 -8.99 -18.98 -2.90
N VAL A 80 -9.00 -19.80 -3.94
CA VAL A 80 -7.82 -20.19 -4.72
C VAL A 80 -7.96 -19.74 -6.17
N LEU A 81 -6.95 -19.05 -6.69
CA LEU A 81 -6.89 -18.57 -8.06
C LEU A 81 -6.05 -19.50 -8.93
N HIS A 82 -6.60 -19.90 -10.07
CA HIS A 82 -5.92 -20.64 -11.13
C HIS A 82 -5.79 -19.73 -12.35
N VAL A 83 -4.56 -19.41 -12.75
CA VAL A 83 -4.29 -18.44 -13.80
C VAL A 83 -3.53 -19.11 -14.94
N THR A 84 -3.97 -18.85 -16.15
CA THR A 84 -3.37 -19.36 -17.38
C THR A 84 -3.10 -18.21 -18.34
N LEU A 85 -1.91 -18.18 -18.93
CA LEU A 85 -1.48 -17.21 -19.94
C LEU A 85 -1.09 -17.95 -21.21
N GLY A 86 -1.57 -17.51 -22.36
CA GLY A 86 -1.18 -18.10 -23.64
C GLY A 86 -1.62 -17.24 -24.82
N PRO A 87 -1.22 -17.56 -26.05
CA PRO A 87 -1.67 -16.86 -27.24
C PRO A 87 -3.20 -16.86 -27.37
N ASP A 88 -3.78 -15.71 -27.70
CA ASP A 88 -5.19 -15.56 -28.02
C ASP A 88 -5.46 -16.03 -29.47
N ASP A 89 -5.30 -17.33 -29.70
CA ASP A 89 -5.68 -17.96 -30.95
C ASP A 89 -6.35 -19.32 -30.67
N PRO A 90 -7.69 -19.41 -30.73
CA PRO A 90 -8.40 -20.65 -30.47
C PRO A 90 -8.15 -21.74 -31.53
N SER A 91 -7.53 -21.40 -32.65
CA SER A 91 -7.16 -22.34 -33.71
C SER A 91 -5.74 -22.91 -33.56
N ASP A 92 -4.90 -22.32 -32.72
CA ASP A 92 -3.52 -22.75 -32.46
C ASP A 92 -3.48 -23.75 -31.29
N LEU A 93 -3.95 -24.99 -31.54
CA LEU A 93 -3.93 -26.10 -30.58
C LEU A 93 -2.50 -26.52 -30.17
N GLY A 94 -1.46 -25.99 -30.81
CA GLY A 94 -0.06 -26.26 -30.53
C GLY A 94 0.62 -25.20 -29.67
N ALA A 95 -0.07 -24.08 -29.40
CA ALA A 95 0.47 -22.92 -28.70
C ALA A 95 0.96 -23.29 -27.30
N ASP A 96 2.11 -22.73 -26.92
CA ASP A 96 2.64 -22.88 -25.59
C ASP A 96 1.81 -22.05 -24.60
N VAL A 97 1.51 -22.66 -23.45
CA VAL A 97 0.66 -22.08 -22.43
C VAL A 97 1.40 -22.11 -21.11
N ILE A 98 1.31 -21.00 -20.37
CA ILE A 98 1.86 -20.86 -19.03
C ILE A 98 0.71 -21.00 -18.03
N GLN A 99 0.85 -21.95 -17.11
CA GLN A 99 -0.05 -22.09 -15.97
C GLN A 99 0.70 -21.64 -14.71
N LEU A 100 0.13 -20.67 -14.00
CA LEU A 100 0.67 -20.32 -12.69
C LEU A 100 0.24 -21.37 -11.67
N THR A 101 1.13 -21.67 -10.73
CA THR A 101 0.78 -22.51 -9.58
C THR A 101 -0.44 -21.91 -8.85
N PRO A 102 -1.45 -22.72 -8.48
CA PRO A 102 -2.64 -22.22 -7.82
C PRO A 102 -2.30 -21.42 -6.56
N ARG A 103 -2.96 -20.28 -6.37
CA ARG A 103 -2.66 -19.37 -5.25
C ARG A 103 -3.84 -19.21 -4.32
N ASP A 104 -3.64 -19.51 -3.05
CA ASP A 104 -4.57 -19.11 -2.00
C ASP A 104 -4.47 -17.59 -1.79
N VAL A 105 -5.60 -16.90 -1.94
CA VAL A 105 -5.71 -15.44 -1.83
C VAL A 105 -6.63 -15.03 -0.70
N SER A 106 -6.96 -15.94 0.20
CA SER A 106 -7.87 -15.73 1.31
C SER A 106 -7.57 -14.46 2.10
N GLY A 107 -8.54 -13.56 2.19
CA GLY A 107 -8.42 -12.30 2.94
C GLY A 107 -7.59 -11.21 2.26
N LEU A 108 -7.00 -11.48 1.09
CA LEU A 108 -6.33 -10.44 0.29
C LEU A 108 -7.37 -9.54 -0.38
N SER A 109 -7.07 -8.26 -0.51
CA SER A 109 -7.85 -7.30 -1.32
C SER A 109 -7.38 -7.25 -2.78
N PHE A 110 -6.18 -7.77 -3.03
CA PHE A 110 -5.46 -7.67 -4.29
C PHE A 110 -4.30 -8.67 -4.30
N ILE A 111 -3.92 -9.18 -5.47
CA ILE A 111 -2.69 -9.97 -5.65
C ILE A 111 -2.07 -9.73 -7.03
N GLU A 112 -0.75 -9.62 -7.09
CA GLU A 112 -0.01 -9.66 -8.35
C GLU A 112 0.31 -11.11 -8.72
N LEU A 113 0.00 -11.49 -9.96
CA LEU A 113 0.06 -12.87 -10.41
C LEU A 113 1.35 -13.12 -11.21
N ALA A 114 1.59 -12.28 -12.21
CA ALA A 114 2.74 -12.38 -13.09
C ALA A 114 3.12 -11.02 -13.69
N THR A 115 4.38 -10.90 -14.07
CA THR A 115 4.90 -9.76 -14.83
C THR A 115 5.31 -10.25 -16.22
N LEU A 116 4.88 -9.53 -17.24
CA LEU A 116 5.18 -9.77 -18.64
C LEU A 116 6.14 -8.69 -19.14
N VAL A 117 7.28 -9.09 -19.67
CA VAL A 117 8.33 -8.18 -20.16
C VAL A 117 8.68 -8.55 -21.60
N PRO A 118 8.72 -7.61 -22.54
CA PRO A 118 9.26 -7.88 -23.87
C PRO A 118 10.76 -8.22 -23.76
N VAL A 119 11.15 -9.44 -24.14
CA VAL A 119 12.55 -9.88 -24.09
C VAL A 119 13.26 -9.48 -25.39
N ASP A 120 12.64 -9.77 -26.53
CA ASP A 120 13.10 -9.37 -27.85
C ASP A 120 11.93 -9.02 -28.80
N ALA A 121 12.21 -8.93 -30.11
CA ALA A 121 11.22 -8.59 -31.12
C ALA A 121 10.13 -9.66 -31.33
N GLY A 122 10.38 -10.91 -30.92
CA GLY A 122 9.52 -12.06 -31.14
C GLY A 122 9.02 -12.74 -29.86
N THR A 123 9.55 -12.40 -28.68
CA THR A 123 9.24 -13.07 -27.41
C THR A 123 8.80 -12.12 -26.29
N VAL A 124 7.97 -12.64 -25.39
CA VAL A 124 7.56 -12.02 -24.14
C VAL A 124 7.92 -12.97 -23.00
N GLY A 125 8.75 -12.52 -22.08
CA GLY A 125 9.06 -13.24 -20.86
C GLY A 125 7.94 -13.04 -19.84
N VAL A 126 7.49 -14.12 -19.24
CA VAL A 126 6.45 -14.15 -18.20
C VAL A 126 7.09 -14.69 -16.93
N THR A 127 7.18 -13.85 -15.91
CA THR A 127 7.73 -14.21 -14.60
C THR A 127 6.62 -14.23 -13.58
N THR A 128 6.50 -15.31 -12.80
CA THR A 128 5.54 -15.35 -11.70
C THR A 128 6.04 -14.50 -10.52
N LYS A 129 5.16 -13.70 -9.90
CA LYS A 129 5.54 -12.89 -8.73
C LYS A 129 5.37 -13.69 -7.46
N LEU A 130 6.43 -14.12 -6.79
CA LEU A 130 6.31 -14.84 -5.50
C LEU A 130 5.56 -13.97 -4.48
N ALA A 131 4.49 -14.49 -3.88
CA ALA A 131 3.89 -13.87 -2.70
C ALA A 131 4.91 -13.99 -1.55
N VAL A 132 5.60 -12.91 -1.22
CA VAL A 132 6.47 -12.88 -0.04
C VAL A 132 5.55 -12.93 1.18
N PRO A 133 5.72 -13.91 2.09
CA PRO A 133 4.91 -13.97 3.29
C PRO A 133 5.03 -12.66 4.06
N ASP A 134 3.88 -12.10 4.38
CA ASP A 134 3.80 -10.85 5.11
C ASP A 134 4.43 -10.98 6.50
N ALA A 135 5.27 -10.01 6.87
CA ALA A 135 5.71 -9.89 8.26
C ALA A 135 4.47 -9.72 9.17
N PRO A 136 4.48 -10.34 10.37
CA PRO A 136 3.37 -10.20 11.32
C PRO A 136 3.26 -8.74 11.76
N LEU A 137 2.05 -8.19 11.67
CA LEU A 137 1.74 -6.82 12.08
C LEU A 137 0.59 -6.81 13.11
N PRO A 138 0.55 -5.83 14.00
CA PRO A 138 -0.63 -5.57 14.84
C PRO A 138 -1.90 -5.40 13.99
N PRO A 139 -3.11 -5.68 14.53
CA PRO A 139 -4.36 -5.69 13.74
C PRO A 139 -4.63 -4.39 12.95
N VAL A 140 -4.40 -3.23 13.56
CA VAL A 140 -4.58 -1.92 12.89
C VAL A 140 -3.57 -1.73 11.76
N ALA A 141 -2.30 -2.09 11.98
CA ALA A 141 -1.25 -2.02 10.97
C ALA A 141 -1.51 -3.00 9.82
N ALA A 142 -2.01 -4.20 10.11
CA ALA A 142 -2.42 -5.17 9.09
C ALA A 142 -3.58 -4.64 8.24
N HIS A 143 -4.58 -3.98 8.87
CA HIS A 143 -5.65 -3.32 8.13
C HIS A 143 -5.14 -2.18 7.25
N ALA A 144 -4.23 -1.35 7.76
CA ALA A 144 -3.64 -0.25 7.01
C ALA A 144 -2.79 -0.75 5.82
N ARG A 145 -2.02 -1.84 5.99
CA ARG A 145 -1.28 -2.51 4.91
C ARG A 145 -2.22 -2.96 3.79
N VAL A 146 -3.30 -3.67 4.15
CA VAL A 146 -4.28 -4.17 3.17
C VAL A 146 -4.98 -3.02 2.44
N ALA A 147 -5.33 -1.95 3.17
CA ALA A 147 -5.90 -0.74 2.57
C ALA A 147 -4.92 -0.06 1.61
N CYS A 148 -3.65 0.07 1.99
CA CYS A 148 -2.61 0.68 1.17
C CYS A 148 -2.42 -0.09 -0.14
N ARG A 149 -2.34 -1.43 -0.09
CA ARG A 149 -2.32 -2.29 -1.28
C ARG A 149 -3.55 -2.12 -2.16
N GLY A 150 -4.73 -2.02 -1.52
CA GLY A 150 -5.99 -1.79 -2.21
C GLY A 150 -6.04 -0.46 -2.96
N VAL A 151 -5.51 0.61 -2.36
CA VAL A 151 -5.45 1.96 -2.97
C VAL A 151 -4.40 2.04 -4.08
N LEU A 152 -3.25 1.41 -3.88
CA LEU A 152 -2.16 1.43 -4.87
C LEU A 152 -2.34 0.41 -5.99
N HIS A 153 -3.29 -0.53 -5.84
CA HIS A 153 -3.43 -1.70 -6.70
C HIS A 153 -2.09 -2.44 -6.91
N ARG A 154 -1.34 -2.61 -5.81
CA ARG A 154 -0.05 -3.32 -5.77
C ARG A 154 0.08 -4.12 -4.50
N ASP A 155 0.72 -5.28 -4.59
CA ASP A 155 1.03 -6.09 -3.40
C ASP A 155 2.29 -5.56 -2.69
N GLN A 156 3.30 -5.17 -3.48
CA GLN A 156 4.46 -4.42 -3.02
C GLN A 156 4.83 -3.35 -4.05
N VAL A 157 5.44 -2.27 -3.57
CA VAL A 157 6.01 -1.25 -4.46
C VAL A 157 7.34 -1.75 -5.02
N ASP A 158 7.53 -1.58 -6.33
CA ASP A 158 8.78 -1.94 -7.01
C ASP A 158 9.96 -1.16 -6.39
N GLU A 159 11.16 -1.75 -6.39
CA GLU A 159 12.33 -1.17 -5.71
C GLU A 159 12.65 0.26 -6.16
N ALA A 160 12.43 0.57 -7.44
CA ALA A 160 12.63 1.90 -8.00
C ALA A 160 11.60 2.95 -7.52
N ASP A 161 10.43 2.51 -7.10
CA ASP A 161 9.32 3.37 -6.66
C ASP A 161 9.18 3.36 -5.12
N ARG A 162 10.08 2.66 -4.40
CA ARG A 162 10.08 2.60 -2.94
C ARG A 162 10.31 3.97 -2.33
N VAL A 163 9.57 4.21 -1.26
CA VAL A 163 9.58 5.47 -0.55
C VAL A 163 9.92 5.21 0.90
N ARG A 164 10.82 5.99 1.47
CA ARG A 164 11.06 5.93 2.92
C ARG A 164 9.90 6.56 3.67
N VAL A 165 9.28 5.80 4.57
CA VAL A 165 8.22 6.29 5.43
C VAL A 165 8.82 6.71 6.77
N GLY A 166 8.53 7.95 7.17
CA GLY A 166 8.84 8.43 8.50
C GLY A 166 7.60 8.94 9.22
N CYS A 167 7.71 9.03 10.53
CA CYS A 167 6.66 9.43 11.44
C CYS A 167 7.16 10.59 12.31
N VAL A 168 6.40 11.68 12.35
CA VAL A 168 6.64 12.77 13.31
C VAL A 168 5.46 12.82 14.24
N VAL A 169 5.69 12.81 15.55
CA VAL A 169 4.60 12.81 16.53
C VAL A 169 4.64 14.07 17.36
N ASP A 170 3.51 14.77 17.38
CA ASP A 170 3.29 15.92 18.25
C ASP A 170 3.33 15.49 19.72
N THR A 171 4.20 16.13 20.49
CA THR A 171 4.36 15.91 21.94
C THR A 171 3.81 17.07 22.76
N SER A 172 2.92 17.88 22.18
CA SER A 172 2.28 18.98 22.89
C SER A 172 1.37 18.49 24.03
N VAL A 173 1.10 19.37 25.01
CA VAL A 173 0.22 19.03 26.16
C VAL A 173 -1.18 18.58 25.71
N SER A 174 -1.69 19.09 24.58
CA SER A 174 -3.01 18.69 24.06
C SER A 174 -3.05 17.24 23.56
N MET A 175 -1.90 16.66 23.21
CA MET A 175 -1.76 15.26 22.82
C MET A 175 -1.80 14.29 24.02
N ALA A 176 -1.58 14.75 25.26
CA ALA A 176 -1.55 13.90 26.45
C ALA A 176 -2.75 12.93 26.60
N PRO A 177 -4.02 13.35 26.46
CA PRO A 177 -5.17 12.43 26.49
C PRO A 177 -5.17 11.41 25.33
N LEU A 178 -4.58 11.74 24.19
CA LEU A 178 -4.50 10.87 23.01
C LEU A 178 -3.45 9.78 23.18
N PHE A 179 -2.34 10.09 23.85
CA PHE A 179 -1.39 9.07 24.33
C PHE A 179 -2.06 8.15 25.36
N ALA A 180 -2.75 8.71 26.35
CA ALA A 180 -3.40 7.93 27.42
C ALA A 180 -4.49 6.97 26.89
N SER A 181 -5.24 7.38 25.88
CA SER A 181 -6.26 6.54 25.22
C SER A 181 -5.66 5.51 24.24
N GLY A 182 -4.36 5.55 23.97
CA GLY A 182 -3.70 4.71 22.97
C GLY A 182 -4.07 5.07 21.52
N THR A 183 -4.63 6.25 21.29
CA THR A 183 -4.99 6.73 19.94
C THR A 183 -3.73 7.05 19.13
N VAL A 184 -2.70 7.62 19.77
CA VAL A 184 -1.39 7.87 19.13
C VAL A 184 -0.71 6.54 18.73
N ALA A 185 -0.77 5.53 19.59
CA ALA A 185 -0.28 4.19 19.27
C ALA A 185 -0.99 3.57 18.05
N ALA A 186 -2.31 3.72 17.98
CA ALA A 186 -3.10 3.23 16.84
C ALA A 186 -2.82 4.01 15.54
N ALA A 187 -2.56 5.31 15.64
CA ALA A 187 -2.10 6.13 14.52
C ALA A 187 -0.69 5.71 14.05
N GLY A 188 0.21 5.39 14.98
CA GLY A 188 1.50 4.76 14.71
C GLY A 188 1.37 3.44 13.96
N ASP A 189 0.44 2.57 14.37
CA ASP A 189 0.15 1.32 13.66
C ASP A 189 -0.29 1.56 12.20
N ILE A 190 -1.08 2.62 11.94
CA ILE A 190 -1.44 2.99 10.55
C ILE A 190 -0.18 3.32 9.73
N VAL A 191 0.72 4.14 10.28
CA VAL A 191 1.99 4.50 9.62
C VAL A 191 2.87 3.27 9.38
N ALA A 192 2.97 2.37 10.35
CA ALA A 192 3.66 1.09 10.20
C ALA A 192 3.08 0.23 9.06
N GLY A 193 1.74 0.18 8.94
CA GLY A 193 1.07 -0.52 7.85
C GLY A 193 1.37 0.08 6.47
N LEU A 194 1.48 1.41 6.38
CA LEU A 194 1.91 2.11 5.16
C LEU A 194 3.36 1.77 4.80
N ALA A 195 4.27 1.83 5.78
CA ALA A 195 5.69 1.53 5.60
C ALA A 195 5.94 0.09 5.11
N ALA A 196 5.15 -0.86 5.62
CA ALA A 196 5.22 -2.26 5.17
C ALA A 196 4.94 -2.44 3.67
N VAL A 197 4.22 -1.51 3.02
CA VAL A 197 3.97 -1.53 1.57
C VAL A 197 4.93 -0.62 0.82
N LEU A 198 5.08 0.63 1.28
CA LEU A 198 5.79 1.69 0.56
C LEU A 198 7.32 1.58 0.66
N SER A 199 7.83 1.13 1.81
CA SER A 199 9.26 1.05 2.09
C SER A 199 9.81 -0.37 1.92
N GLY A 200 8.98 -1.33 1.51
CA GLY A 200 9.40 -2.73 1.34
C GLY A 200 9.85 -3.41 2.64
N GLY A 201 9.33 -2.96 3.79
CA GLY A 201 9.67 -3.52 5.10
C GLY A 201 10.88 -2.89 5.80
N GLU A 202 11.40 -1.77 5.30
CA GLU A 202 12.37 -0.95 6.04
C GLU A 202 11.76 -0.37 7.34
N ASP A 203 12.62 -0.06 8.30
CA ASP A 203 12.22 0.57 9.57
C ASP A 203 11.68 1.99 9.35
N VAL A 204 10.70 2.36 10.17
CA VAL A 204 10.11 3.70 10.18
C VAL A 204 10.95 4.61 11.05
N GLU A 205 11.41 5.72 10.49
CA GLU A 205 12.07 6.76 11.27
C GLU A 205 11.01 7.56 12.05
N LEU A 206 11.00 7.42 13.37
CA LEU A 206 10.16 8.19 14.28
C LEU A 206 10.94 9.39 14.81
N ALA A 207 10.36 10.58 14.70
CA ALA A 207 10.82 11.80 15.36
C ALA A 207 9.77 12.31 16.35
N ALA A 208 10.21 12.56 17.58
CA ALA A 208 9.39 13.17 18.62
C ALA A 208 10.06 14.49 19.04
N PRO A 209 9.70 15.63 18.44
CA PRO A 209 10.20 16.94 18.86
C PRO A 209 9.85 17.17 20.32
N GLY A 210 10.85 17.49 21.13
CA GLY A 210 10.71 17.88 22.52
C GLY A 210 11.37 19.22 22.79
N PRO A 211 11.27 19.74 24.02
CA PRO A 211 11.85 21.04 24.41
C PRO A 211 13.38 21.09 24.26
N SER A 212 14.06 19.95 24.13
CA SER A 212 15.52 19.83 23.99
C SER A 212 15.98 19.48 22.55
N GLY A 213 15.06 19.46 21.58
CA GLY A 213 15.30 19.03 20.20
C GLY A 213 14.46 17.81 19.81
N ALA A 214 14.57 17.37 18.55
CA ALA A 214 13.88 16.19 18.06
C ALA A 214 14.75 14.94 18.24
N ASP A 215 14.30 14.02 19.10
CA ASP A 215 14.88 12.68 19.16
C ASP A 215 14.41 11.89 17.93
N ARG A 216 15.32 11.11 17.34
CA ARG A 216 15.09 10.35 16.11
C ARG A 216 15.59 8.93 16.29
N ALA A 217 14.68 7.96 16.14
CA ALA A 217 15.01 6.56 16.19
C ALA A 217 14.24 5.78 15.10
N ALA A 218 14.85 4.72 14.60
CA ALA A 218 14.22 3.82 13.65
C ALA A 218 13.55 2.67 14.41
N TYR A 219 12.31 2.36 14.03
CA TYR A 219 11.54 1.28 14.64
C TYR A 219 10.99 0.36 13.55
N SER A 220 10.99 -0.94 13.83
CA SER A 220 10.29 -1.87 12.95
C SER A 220 8.79 -1.58 12.94
N ALA A 221 8.11 -1.94 11.86
CA ALA A 221 6.67 -1.76 11.72
C ALA A 221 5.86 -2.44 12.85
N SER A 222 6.39 -3.52 13.44
CA SER A 222 5.77 -4.18 14.60
C SER A 222 5.93 -3.42 15.92
N GLU A 223 6.97 -2.59 16.07
CA GLU A 223 7.34 -1.95 17.35
C GLU A 223 6.85 -0.50 17.45
N LEU A 224 6.64 0.18 16.32
CA LEU A 224 6.34 1.62 16.27
C LEU A 224 5.16 2.02 17.18
N GLY A 225 4.03 1.34 17.05
CA GLY A 225 2.86 1.66 17.87
C GLY A 225 3.04 1.31 19.35
N ASP A 226 3.84 0.28 19.67
CA ASP A 226 4.13 -0.08 21.06
C ASP A 226 5.02 0.96 21.73
N HIS A 227 5.98 1.52 20.99
CA HIS A 227 6.75 2.67 21.44
C HIS A 227 5.86 3.90 21.65
N LEU A 228 4.99 4.21 20.69
CA LEU A 228 4.05 5.35 20.77
C LEU A 228 2.92 5.18 21.81
N ARG A 229 2.84 4.02 22.45
CA ARG A 229 2.00 3.81 23.63
C ARG A 229 2.57 4.46 24.87
N GLN A 230 3.88 4.64 24.92
CA GLN A 230 4.58 5.23 26.05
C GLN A 230 4.50 6.76 25.93
N SER A 231 4.23 7.44 27.04
CA SER A 231 4.31 8.90 27.06
C SER A 231 5.76 9.35 26.80
N PRO A 232 5.99 10.50 26.14
CA PRO A 232 7.33 11.00 25.89
C PRO A 232 8.14 11.11 27.18
N VAL A 233 9.37 10.58 27.19
CA VAL A 233 10.25 10.60 28.38
C VAL A 233 10.58 12.03 28.80
N ALA A 234 10.70 12.94 27.84
CA ALA A 234 10.93 14.38 28.07
C ALA A 234 9.69 15.13 28.60
N GLY A 235 8.53 14.47 28.68
CA GLY A 235 7.25 15.09 28.99
C GLY A 235 6.62 15.81 27.81
N PHE A 236 5.45 16.42 28.05
CA PHE A 236 4.71 17.16 27.02
C PHE A 236 5.09 18.64 27.00
N GLY A 237 5.27 19.20 25.80
CA GLY A 237 5.68 20.60 25.60
C GLY A 237 4.50 21.56 25.35
N TYR A 238 4.73 22.86 25.55
CA TYR A 238 3.81 23.92 25.10
C TYR A 238 4.32 24.50 23.78
N ALA A 239 3.43 24.67 22.81
CA ALA A 239 3.74 25.24 21.49
C ALA A 239 4.96 24.57 20.81
N VAL A 240 4.95 23.24 20.76
CA VAL A 240 6.02 22.46 20.12
C VAL A 240 6.06 22.78 18.63
N ASP A 241 7.18 23.31 18.15
CA ASP A 241 7.40 23.48 16.72
C ASP A 241 7.83 22.14 16.11
N LEU A 242 7.00 21.60 15.22
CA LEU A 242 7.25 20.32 14.56
C LEU A 242 8.09 20.48 13.29
N ASN A 243 8.17 21.69 12.70
CA ASN A 243 8.87 21.90 11.42
C ASN A 243 10.35 21.47 11.44
N PRO A 244 11.12 21.65 12.53
CA PRO A 244 12.50 21.14 12.60
C PRO A 244 12.59 19.60 12.57
N ALA A 245 11.52 18.90 12.98
CA ALA A 245 11.41 17.44 12.87
C ALA A 245 10.89 17.02 11.49
N VAL A 246 10.07 17.85 10.85
CA VAL A 246 9.62 17.72 9.46
C VAL A 246 10.68 18.28 8.51
N GLY A 247 11.83 17.60 8.47
CA GLY A 247 12.83 17.77 7.42
C GLY A 247 12.75 16.61 6.44
N PRO A 248 13.31 16.72 5.22
CA PRO A 248 13.38 15.56 4.34
C PRO A 248 14.07 14.43 5.11
N HIS A 249 13.50 13.22 5.07
CA HIS A 249 14.19 12.00 5.51
C HIS A 249 15.43 11.68 4.64
N ASP A 250 15.81 12.63 3.75
CA ASP A 250 17.14 12.78 3.18
C ASP A 250 18.18 13.00 4.26
N ARG A 251 18.52 11.92 4.95
CA ARG A 251 19.90 11.79 5.40
C ARG A 251 20.78 11.78 4.16
N VAL A 252 21.55 12.85 3.96
CA VAL A 252 22.80 12.76 3.19
C VAL A 252 23.74 11.86 4.00
N VAL A 253 23.63 10.54 3.84
CA VAL A 253 24.63 9.60 4.34
C VAL A 253 25.73 9.55 3.28
N GLY A 254 26.81 10.28 3.49
CA GLY A 254 27.97 10.23 2.60
C GLY A 254 27.82 10.92 1.24
N GLY A 255 26.94 11.91 1.10
CA GLY A 255 26.87 12.76 -0.12
C GLY A 255 25.88 12.29 -1.21
N VAL A 256 25.05 11.29 -0.93
CA VAL A 256 24.03 10.80 -1.88
C VAL A 256 22.65 11.29 -1.44
N ALA A 257 21.93 11.96 -2.35
CA ALA A 257 20.53 12.31 -2.16
C ALA A 257 19.71 11.02 -2.03
N VAL A 258 18.91 10.92 -0.98
CA VAL A 258 18.06 9.76 -0.74
C VAL A 258 16.82 9.90 -1.64
N GLY A 259 16.26 8.76 -2.05
CA GLY A 259 15.07 8.73 -2.91
C GLY A 259 13.83 9.37 -2.27
N PRO A 260 12.67 9.31 -2.96
CA PRO A 260 11.44 9.93 -2.49
C PRO A 260 11.08 9.48 -1.06
N SER A 261 10.57 10.41 -0.24
CA SER A 261 10.13 10.14 1.14
C SER A 261 8.65 10.47 1.37
N LEU A 262 8.09 9.90 2.43
CA LEU A 262 6.75 10.21 2.95
C LEU A 262 6.85 10.39 4.46
N THR A 263 6.62 11.61 4.94
CA THR A 263 6.54 11.91 6.37
C THR A 263 5.08 12.03 6.79
N VAL A 264 4.65 11.19 7.73
CA VAL A 264 3.33 11.30 8.35
C VAL A 264 3.44 12.00 9.70
N VAL A 265 2.80 13.16 9.84
CA VAL A 265 2.77 13.94 11.06
C VAL A 265 1.50 13.61 11.86
N ILE A 266 1.65 13.01 13.04
CA ILE A 266 0.53 12.70 13.94
C ILE A 266 0.34 13.87 14.91
N THR A 267 -0.82 14.49 14.89
CA THR A 267 -1.17 15.66 15.73
C THR A 267 -2.68 15.70 16.00
N ASP A 268 -3.15 16.56 16.90
CA ASP A 268 -4.57 16.80 17.20
C ASP A 268 -5.10 18.12 16.58
N GLY A 269 -4.21 18.93 16.01
CA GLY A 269 -4.49 20.27 15.52
C GLY A 269 -4.16 20.49 14.04
N ARG A 270 -4.70 21.58 13.47
CA ARG A 270 -4.30 22.09 12.16
C ARG A 270 -3.21 23.13 12.29
N GLY A 271 -2.33 23.21 11.29
CA GLY A 271 -1.35 24.30 11.18
C GLY A 271 -0.11 24.11 12.05
N VAL A 272 0.13 22.90 12.53
CA VAL A 272 1.32 22.57 13.33
C VAL A 272 2.56 22.36 12.44
N VAL A 273 2.36 22.16 11.13
CA VAL A 273 3.41 21.88 10.14
C VAL A 273 3.11 22.57 8.81
N GLU A 274 4.16 23.06 8.15
CA GLU A 274 4.12 23.47 6.75
C GLU A 274 4.12 22.25 5.81
N PHE A 275 3.09 22.12 4.99
CA PHE A 275 2.97 20.99 4.06
C PHE A 275 3.86 21.21 2.84
N ALA A 276 5.03 20.57 2.85
CA ALA A 276 5.88 20.38 1.67
C ALA A 276 5.55 19.08 0.93
N GLU A 277 6.12 18.88 -0.26
CA GLU A 277 5.97 17.63 -1.02
C GLU A 277 6.42 16.43 -0.18
N GLY A 278 5.59 15.39 -0.11
CA GLY A 278 5.86 14.19 0.68
C GLY A 278 5.55 14.32 2.18
N VAL A 279 5.05 15.45 2.67
CA VAL A 279 4.61 15.63 4.06
C VAL A 279 3.08 15.61 4.13
N VAL A 280 2.53 14.73 4.96
CA VAL A 280 1.07 14.63 5.19
C VAL A 280 0.75 14.60 6.68
N ALA A 281 -0.40 15.13 7.07
CA ALA A 281 -0.88 15.08 8.45
C ALA A 281 -1.88 13.93 8.68
N LEU A 282 -1.73 13.25 9.80
CA LEU A 282 -2.74 12.36 10.37
C LEU A 282 -3.30 13.04 11.62
N VAL A 283 -4.45 13.73 11.47
CA VAL A 283 -5.03 14.54 12.53
C VAL A 283 -6.03 13.73 13.36
N LEU A 284 -5.77 13.61 14.65
CA LEU A 284 -6.59 12.89 15.61
C LEU A 284 -7.69 13.81 16.15
N SER A 285 -8.91 13.70 15.59
CA SER A 285 -9.98 14.66 15.93
C SER A 285 -11.38 14.07 15.77
N HIS A 286 -12.33 14.55 16.57
CA HIS A 286 -13.76 14.27 16.37
C HIS A 286 -14.37 15.04 15.21
N SER A 287 -13.72 16.11 14.72
CA SER A 287 -14.30 16.98 13.70
C SER A 287 -13.72 16.72 12.32
N ALA A 288 -14.56 16.27 11.39
CA ALA A 288 -14.23 16.22 9.97
C ALA A 288 -14.04 17.62 9.36
N SER A 289 -14.46 18.69 10.06
CA SER A 289 -14.14 20.05 9.62
C SER A 289 -12.64 20.33 9.62
N VAL A 290 -11.83 19.41 10.16
CA VAL A 290 -10.36 19.39 10.15
C VAL A 290 -9.75 18.98 8.80
N SER A 291 -10.53 18.53 7.81
CA SER A 291 -10.04 18.36 6.42
C SER A 291 -10.45 19.46 5.42
N SER A 292 -11.49 20.26 5.69
CA SER A 292 -12.02 21.31 4.79
C SER A 292 -11.24 22.64 4.69
N GLY A 293 -10.01 22.71 5.20
CA GLY A 293 -9.23 23.95 5.28
C GLY A 293 -8.35 24.11 4.04
N PRO A 294 -8.20 25.33 3.49
CA PRO A 294 -7.29 25.55 2.36
C PRO A 294 -5.85 25.17 2.76
N GLY A 295 -5.18 24.38 1.93
CA GLY A 295 -3.80 23.93 2.15
C GLY A 295 -3.64 22.71 3.07
N PHE A 296 -4.73 22.07 3.52
CA PHE A 296 -4.63 20.82 4.27
C PHE A 296 -4.26 19.64 3.36
N ALA A 297 -3.17 18.95 3.68
CA ALA A 297 -2.77 17.69 3.03
C ALA A 297 -2.67 16.59 4.09
N GLY A 298 -3.67 15.71 4.17
CA GLY A 298 -3.67 14.65 5.17
C GLY A 298 -5.00 13.92 5.31
N ALA A 299 -5.13 13.18 6.41
CA ALA A 299 -6.33 12.46 6.79
C ALA A 299 -6.75 12.82 8.22
N VAL A 300 -8.04 12.66 8.51
CA VAL A 300 -8.60 12.81 9.86
C VAL A 300 -8.91 11.43 10.41
N CYS A 301 -8.28 11.07 11.53
CA CYS A 301 -8.58 9.86 12.27
C CYS A 301 -9.55 10.19 13.41
N PRO A 302 -10.76 9.60 13.43
CA PRO A 302 -11.71 9.86 14.50
C PRO A 302 -11.24 9.26 15.82
N LEU A 303 -11.49 9.99 16.91
CA LEU A 303 -11.17 9.54 18.25
C LEU A 303 -12.15 8.46 18.73
N PRO A 304 -11.69 7.47 19.53
CA PRO A 304 -12.55 6.43 20.07
C PRO A 304 -13.60 7.02 21.03
N PRO A 305 -14.72 6.32 21.25
CA PRO A 305 -15.66 6.64 22.31
C PRO A 305 -14.96 6.64 23.70
N PRO A 306 -15.47 7.41 24.68
CA PRO A 306 -14.91 7.42 26.02
C PRO A 306 -14.81 6.02 26.62
N GLY A 307 -13.63 5.67 27.16
CA GLY A 307 -13.37 4.37 27.78
C GLY A 307 -12.99 3.24 26.82
N VAL A 308 -12.96 3.50 25.51
CA VAL A 308 -12.48 2.53 24.50
C VAL A 308 -11.05 2.89 24.09
N GLY A 309 -10.16 1.90 24.07
CA GLY A 309 -8.79 2.08 23.59
C GLY A 309 -8.75 2.33 22.07
N GLY A 310 -7.88 3.25 21.63
CA GLY A 310 -7.79 3.63 20.20
C GLY A 310 -7.49 2.45 19.26
N ARG A 311 -6.61 1.52 19.68
CA ARG A 311 -6.28 0.31 18.91
C ARG A 311 -7.46 -0.62 18.75
N ASP A 312 -8.20 -0.89 19.82
CA ASP A 312 -9.36 -1.77 19.80
C ASP A 312 -10.49 -1.17 18.94
N PHE A 313 -10.69 0.15 19.06
CA PHE A 313 -11.66 0.89 18.25
C PHE A 313 -11.36 0.78 16.75
N LEU A 314 -10.12 1.06 16.32
CA LEU A 314 -9.74 1.01 14.90
C LEU A 314 -9.62 -0.43 14.37
N ALA A 315 -9.20 -1.38 15.20
CA ALA A 315 -9.19 -2.79 14.83
C ALA A 315 -10.60 -3.31 14.54
N GLY A 316 -11.60 -2.87 15.31
CA GLY A 316 -13.01 -3.18 15.07
C GLY A 316 -13.63 -2.45 13.87
N GLN A 317 -12.96 -1.46 13.29
CA GLN A 317 -13.49 -0.60 12.21
C GLN A 317 -12.52 -0.53 11.01
N PRO A 318 -12.29 -1.65 10.30
CA PRO A 318 -11.35 -1.69 9.16
C PRO A 318 -11.69 -0.68 8.06
N GLN A 319 -12.97 -0.37 7.86
CA GLN A 319 -13.42 0.61 6.87
C GLN A 319 -12.94 2.04 7.18
N LEU A 320 -12.82 2.40 8.46
CA LEU A 320 -12.24 3.69 8.85
C LEU A 320 -10.75 3.73 8.56
N VAL A 321 -10.02 2.65 8.86
CA VAL A 321 -8.59 2.54 8.55
C VAL A 321 -8.37 2.67 7.04
N SER A 322 -9.19 2.00 6.23
CA SER A 322 -9.14 2.11 4.76
C SER A 322 -9.32 3.54 4.27
N ARG A 323 -10.30 4.26 4.83
CA ARG A 323 -10.54 5.66 4.49
C ARG A 323 -9.35 6.56 4.86
N VAL A 324 -8.83 6.42 6.08
CA VAL A 324 -7.67 7.19 6.55
C VAL A 324 -6.45 6.97 5.64
N VAL A 325 -6.18 5.70 5.29
CA VAL A 325 -5.06 5.36 4.39
C VAL A 325 -5.25 5.94 2.98
N ALA A 326 -6.46 5.85 2.42
CA ALA A 326 -6.77 6.42 1.12
C ALA A 326 -6.57 7.95 1.12
N ASP A 327 -7.06 8.64 2.15
CA ASP A 327 -6.92 10.09 2.30
C ASP A 327 -5.43 10.50 2.44
N LEU A 328 -4.62 9.74 3.20
CA LEU A 328 -3.17 9.99 3.33
C LEU A 328 -2.43 9.80 2.00
N LEU A 329 -2.72 8.70 1.28
CA LEU A 329 -2.08 8.42 -0.01
C LEU A 329 -2.48 9.46 -1.06
N ALA A 330 -3.75 9.87 -1.09
CA ALA A 330 -4.24 10.92 -1.98
C ALA A 330 -3.57 12.28 -1.70
N ALA A 331 -3.49 12.66 -0.42
CA ALA A 331 -2.80 13.88 0.00
C ALA A 331 -1.30 13.88 -0.38
N SER A 332 -0.68 12.70 -0.36
CA SER A 332 0.72 12.55 -0.76
C SER A 332 0.95 12.51 -2.29
N GLY A 333 -0.12 12.63 -3.10
CA GLY A 333 -0.05 12.54 -4.56
C GLY A 333 0.08 11.11 -5.11
N ARG A 334 -0.01 10.09 -4.26
CA ARG A 334 0.26 8.68 -4.61
C ARG A 334 -0.98 7.88 -4.98
N ALA A 335 -2.18 8.37 -4.71
CA ALA A 335 -3.43 7.71 -5.10
C ALA A 335 -3.80 7.85 -6.60
N GLY A 336 -2.95 8.50 -7.42
CA GLY A 336 -3.39 9.15 -8.66
C GLY A 336 -2.74 8.74 -9.98
N ALA A 337 -1.83 7.76 -10.04
CA ALA A 337 -1.24 7.37 -11.34
C ALA A 337 -2.17 6.50 -12.21
N GLY A 338 -3.22 5.88 -11.65
CA GLY A 338 -4.05 4.88 -12.36
C GLY A 338 -5.53 5.22 -12.61
N LEU A 339 -6.13 6.19 -11.89
CA LEU A 339 -7.61 6.32 -11.82
C LEU A 339 -8.23 7.55 -12.49
N ALA A 340 -7.46 8.41 -13.17
CA ALA A 340 -8.02 9.53 -13.94
C ALA A 340 -8.68 9.11 -15.29
N GLY A 341 -8.69 7.82 -15.64
CA GLY A 341 -9.17 7.33 -16.94
C GLY A 341 -10.50 6.57 -16.96
N ALA A 342 -11.10 6.23 -15.81
CA ALA A 342 -12.24 5.30 -15.76
C ALA A 342 -13.61 5.95 -15.52
N ALA A 343 -13.77 7.20 -15.95
CA ALA A 343 -15.07 7.88 -15.97
C ALA A 343 -15.26 8.68 -17.27
N ARG A 344 -15.25 7.99 -18.41
CA ARG A 344 -16.01 8.33 -19.63
C ARG A 344 -16.32 7.08 -20.42
#